data_AF-A0A9W8E603-F1
#
_entry.id   AF-A0A9W8E603-F1
#
_cell.length_a   1.000
_cell.length_b   1.000
_cell.length_c   1.000
_cell.angle_alpha   90.00
_cell.angle_beta   90.00
_cell.angle_gamma   90.00
#
_symmetry.space_group_name_H-M   'P 1'
#
loop_
_entity.id
_entity.type
_entity.pdbx_description
1 polymer ?
#
loop_
_entity_poly.entity_id
_entity_poly.type
_entity_poly.pdbx_seq_one_letter_code
_entity_poly.pdbx_strand_id
1 'polypeptide(L)'
;MQHSLTRTFFHQTQQWVGRQNVTPLLISRVPRRFSSQNQNSTDGPALVRSPHEIASRAACLQILLARWGMEMAVKMGHGDADTKSKALDNIRQITQDDLVNQNLSAKEMRLLQQEDGSWNREDLDVHGHWESLGILLWTLSRQPTIPPYYEMFSRPKLFNATGVLPAVPQTIHDFIAQANQQKSPRSPHEWHRAIDMAEAWYWRSSAQRLLDAREELGLDHGDANNPHLQASPTMGGEKVHQKIPPSVIKFLKGIPQAIAQASLLAKEQGLITERVEDDFGVESAALYGNLGQPKNIPLNDDSSAMEQPITWLPYRTIDASGLMLLADIAQHRMLAFSWLTGKINNWDEDRTQLQPINPVNSLWAPFLSKEGGNDSAEH
;
A
#
# COMPACT_ATOMS: atom_id res chain seq x y z
N MET A 1 21.59 -6.87 -13.56
CA MET A 1 20.66 -5.86 -13.00
C MET A 1 19.56 -6.43 -12.10
N GLN A 2 19.19 -7.72 -12.19
CA GLN A 2 18.24 -8.35 -11.25
C GLN A 2 18.79 -8.62 -9.82
N HIS A 3 20.10 -8.84 -9.66
CA HIS A 3 20.71 -9.15 -8.35
C HIS A 3 20.77 -7.99 -7.34
N SER A 4 20.52 -6.74 -7.75
CA SER A 4 20.57 -5.58 -6.84
C SER A 4 19.26 -5.37 -6.07
N LEU A 5 18.12 -5.79 -6.63
CA LEU A 5 16.81 -5.63 -5.99
C LEU A 5 16.60 -6.65 -4.86
N THR A 6 17.15 -7.86 -5.02
CA THR A 6 17.13 -8.91 -3.98
C THR A 6 17.91 -8.52 -2.74
N ARG A 7 18.98 -7.72 -2.85
CA ARG A 7 19.80 -7.28 -1.71
C ARG A 7 19.12 -6.22 -0.83
N THR A 8 18.41 -5.26 -1.43
CA THR A 8 17.66 -4.26 -0.68
C THR A 8 16.46 -4.92 0.03
N PHE A 9 15.81 -5.88 -0.64
CA PHE A 9 14.76 -6.72 -0.05
C PHE A 9 15.30 -7.52 1.15
N PHE A 10 16.43 -8.21 1.00
CA PHE A 10 17.06 -9.03 2.05
C PHE A 10 17.42 -8.22 3.31
N HIS A 11 17.93 -6.99 3.16
CA HIS A 11 18.24 -6.14 4.31
C HIS A 11 16.99 -5.67 5.06
N GLN A 12 15.86 -5.49 4.36
CA GLN A 12 14.58 -5.08 4.95
C GLN A 12 13.88 -6.26 5.65
N THR A 13 13.95 -7.48 5.08
CA THR A 13 13.46 -8.71 5.73
C THR A 13 14.30 -9.09 6.95
N GLN A 14 15.63 -8.90 6.91
CA GLN A 14 16.49 -9.15 8.08
C GLN A 14 16.37 -8.09 9.18
N GLN A 15 16.18 -6.82 8.84
CA GLN A 15 15.83 -5.79 9.85
C GLN A 15 14.48 -6.08 10.52
N TRP A 16 13.54 -6.71 9.80
CA TRP A 16 12.24 -7.11 10.35
C TRP A 16 12.37 -8.26 11.38
N VAL A 17 13.17 -9.30 11.08
CA VAL A 17 13.40 -10.41 12.03
C VAL A 17 14.22 -9.97 13.25
N GLY A 18 15.13 -9.00 13.09
CA GLY A 18 16.01 -8.51 14.16
C GLY A 18 15.43 -7.41 15.08
N ARG A 19 14.38 -6.68 14.65
CA ARG A 19 13.79 -5.57 15.44
C ARG A 19 12.41 -5.86 16.03
N GLN A 20 11.84 -7.04 15.82
CA GLN A 20 10.76 -7.48 16.68
C GLN A 20 11.37 -7.82 18.05
N ASN A 21 11.23 -6.89 19.01
CA ASN A 21 10.81 -7.30 20.34
C ASN A 21 9.50 -8.08 20.13
N VAL A 22 9.62 -9.37 19.84
CA VAL A 22 8.52 -10.31 19.93
C VAL A 22 8.22 -10.39 21.41
N THR A 23 7.48 -9.42 21.94
CA THR A 23 6.83 -9.60 23.23
C THR A 23 5.95 -10.83 23.03
N PRO A 24 6.24 -11.97 23.68
CA PRO A 24 5.40 -13.14 23.51
C PRO A 24 4.05 -12.76 24.13
N LEU A 25 3.07 -12.49 23.27
CA LEU A 25 1.68 -12.45 23.67
C LEU A 25 1.34 -13.88 24.11
N LEU A 26 1.49 -14.14 25.41
CA LEU A 26 1.00 -15.31 26.12
C LEU A 26 -0.53 -15.31 26.02
N ILE A 27 -1.06 -15.74 24.88
CA ILE A 27 -2.49 -15.92 24.65
C ILE A 27 -2.79 -17.40 24.89
N SER A 28 -2.88 -17.76 26.17
CA SER A 28 -3.58 -18.95 26.62
C SER A 28 -5.03 -18.52 26.90
N ARG A 29 -5.93 -18.72 25.93
CA ARG A 29 -7.37 -18.89 26.14
C ARG A 29 -8.03 -19.32 24.82
N VAL A 30 -8.73 -20.44 24.91
CA VAL A 30 -9.55 -21.07 23.87
C VAL A 30 -10.44 -20.04 23.15
N PRO A 31 -10.55 -20.04 21.81
CA PRO A 31 -11.45 -19.13 21.12
C PRO A 31 -12.90 -19.58 21.38
N ARG A 32 -13.65 -18.77 22.12
CA ARG A 32 -15.12 -18.82 22.10
C ARG A 32 -15.57 -18.60 20.67
N ARG A 33 -16.58 -19.36 20.22
CA ARG A 33 -17.38 -19.02 19.03
C ARG A 33 -17.73 -17.54 19.14
N PHE A 34 -17.17 -16.72 18.24
CA PHE A 34 -17.65 -15.36 18.04
C PHE A 34 -19.02 -15.47 17.39
N SER A 35 -20.05 -15.62 18.22
CA SER A 35 -21.41 -15.30 17.84
C SER A 35 -21.39 -13.87 17.30
N SER A 36 -22.03 -13.65 16.17
CA SER A 36 -22.25 -12.37 15.49
C SER A 36 -23.10 -11.39 16.32
N GLN A 37 -22.75 -11.18 17.59
CA GLN A 37 -23.41 -10.30 18.54
C GLN A 37 -22.67 -8.96 18.57
N ASN A 38 -23.03 -8.08 17.63
CA ASN A 38 -23.41 -6.67 17.86
C ASN A 38 -23.26 -5.88 16.56
N GLN A 39 -24.32 -5.88 15.73
CA GLN A 39 -24.47 -4.92 14.63
C GLN A 39 -24.90 -3.51 15.11
N ASN A 40 -24.85 -3.24 16.42
CA ASN A 40 -25.33 -1.98 17.01
C ASN A 40 -24.22 -1.08 17.57
N SER A 41 -22.94 -1.44 17.46
CA SER A 41 -21.86 -0.49 17.71
C SER A 41 -21.63 0.32 16.43
N THR A 42 -22.31 1.44 16.31
CA THR A 42 -22.03 2.52 15.34
C THR A 42 -20.64 3.15 15.51
N ASP A 43 -19.82 2.64 16.43
CA ASP A 43 -18.48 3.13 16.78
C ASP A 43 -17.39 2.48 15.93
N GLY A 44 -17.54 2.48 14.60
CA GLY A 44 -16.39 2.20 13.74
C GLY A 44 -15.35 3.34 13.85
N PRO A 45 -14.12 3.16 13.35
CA PRO A 45 -13.05 4.15 13.49
C PRO A 45 -13.52 5.50 12.95
N ALA A 46 -13.65 6.47 13.86
CA ALA A 46 -14.06 7.82 13.50
C ALA A 46 -12.93 8.49 12.71
N LEU A 47 -13.30 9.31 11.72
CA LEU A 47 -12.37 10.26 11.15
C LEU A 47 -11.97 11.25 12.26
N VAL A 48 -10.68 11.30 12.57
CA VAL A 48 -10.17 12.15 13.68
C VAL A 48 -9.70 13.52 13.15
N ARG A 49 -9.21 13.57 11.91
CA ARG A 49 -8.65 14.78 11.30
C ARG A 49 -9.73 15.73 10.82
N SER A 50 -9.55 17.02 11.09
CA SER A 50 -10.42 18.07 10.58
C SER A 50 -10.28 18.24 9.05
N PRO A 51 -11.31 18.73 8.33
CA PRO A 51 -11.20 19.05 6.91
C PRO A 51 -10.02 19.98 6.59
N HIS A 52 -9.72 20.93 7.47
CA HIS A 52 -8.56 21.81 7.38
C HIS A 52 -7.25 21.02 7.34
N GLU A 53 -6.99 20.15 8.32
CA GLU A 53 -5.77 19.33 8.37
C GLU A 53 -5.63 18.45 7.12
N ILE A 54 -6.73 17.84 6.68
CA ILE A 54 -6.75 16.96 5.50
C ILE A 54 -6.40 17.76 4.23
N ALA A 55 -6.99 18.96 4.08
CA ALA A 55 -6.73 19.83 2.94
C ALA A 55 -5.31 20.39 2.95
N SER A 56 -4.80 20.84 4.09
CA SER A 56 -3.40 21.28 4.23
C SER A 56 -2.45 20.15 3.86
N ARG A 57 -2.70 18.93 4.34
CA ARG A 57 -1.86 17.77 4.01
C ARG A 57 -1.92 17.43 2.52
N ALA A 58 -3.11 17.48 1.91
CA ALA A 58 -3.29 17.26 0.46
C ALA A 58 -2.57 18.34 -0.38
N ALA A 59 -2.60 19.61 0.04
CA ALA A 59 -1.88 20.69 -0.63
C ALA A 59 -0.35 20.48 -0.59
N CYS A 60 0.20 20.09 0.57
CA CYS A 60 1.60 19.77 0.69
C CYS A 60 2.02 18.58 -0.21
N LEU A 61 1.20 17.51 -0.29
CA LEU A 61 1.46 16.40 -1.21
C LEU A 61 1.40 16.83 -2.68
N GLN A 62 0.43 17.67 -3.03
CA GLN A 62 0.30 18.21 -4.38
C GLN A 62 1.56 19.00 -4.80
N ILE A 63 2.13 19.81 -3.92
CA ILE A 63 3.38 20.55 -4.18
C ILE A 63 4.56 19.59 -4.35
N LEU A 64 4.68 18.59 -3.46
CA LEU A 64 5.70 17.55 -3.56
C LEU A 64 5.61 16.76 -4.87
N LEU A 65 4.39 16.39 -5.28
CA LEU A 65 4.13 15.62 -6.49
C LEU A 65 4.31 16.48 -7.75
N ALA A 66 4.05 17.79 -7.68
CA ALA A 66 4.40 18.73 -8.73
C ALA A 66 5.93 18.81 -8.90
N ARG A 67 6.67 18.87 -7.79
CA ARG A 67 8.14 18.83 -7.80
C ARG A 67 8.66 17.53 -8.43
N TRP A 68 8.14 16.39 -7.98
CA TRP A 68 8.47 15.08 -8.52
C TRP A 68 8.26 15.02 -10.04
N GLY A 69 7.14 15.56 -10.55
CA GLY A 69 6.85 15.59 -11.98
C GLY A 69 7.88 16.41 -12.77
N MET A 70 8.32 17.56 -12.23
CA MET A 70 9.36 18.39 -12.86
C MET A 70 10.73 17.71 -12.81
N GLU A 71 11.10 17.10 -11.69
CA GLU A 71 12.34 16.33 -11.54
C GLU A 71 12.43 15.18 -12.55
N MET A 72 11.32 14.46 -12.74
CA MET A 72 11.22 13.44 -13.79
C MET A 72 11.35 14.02 -15.20
N ALA A 73 10.71 15.16 -15.48
CA ALA A 73 10.82 15.82 -16.77
C ALA A 73 12.25 16.28 -17.08
N VAL A 74 12.97 16.81 -16.08
CA VAL A 74 14.39 17.15 -16.19
C VAL A 74 15.23 15.92 -16.55
N LYS A 75 15.08 14.82 -15.81
CA LYS A 75 15.85 13.58 -16.03
C LYS A 75 15.57 12.92 -17.37
N MET A 76 14.32 12.97 -17.84
CA MET A 76 13.93 12.41 -19.13
C MET A 76 14.27 13.33 -20.32
N GLY A 77 14.80 14.53 -20.05
CA GLY A 77 15.11 15.52 -21.10
C GLY A 77 13.86 16.05 -21.81
N HIS A 78 12.68 15.97 -21.18
CA HIS A 78 11.43 16.45 -21.75
C HIS A 78 11.21 17.94 -21.43
N GLY A 79 10.63 18.67 -22.38
CA GLY A 79 10.24 20.07 -22.22
C GLY A 79 11.39 21.08 -22.26
N ASP A 80 11.01 22.34 -22.42
CA ASP A 80 11.90 23.50 -22.46
C ASP A 80 12.59 23.76 -21.10
N ALA A 81 13.88 24.09 -21.12
CA ALA A 81 14.70 24.25 -19.92
C ALA A 81 14.27 25.45 -19.08
N ASP A 82 13.95 26.58 -19.72
CA ASP A 82 13.53 27.80 -19.03
C ASP A 82 12.17 27.60 -18.36
N THR A 83 11.25 26.92 -19.03
CA THR A 83 9.93 26.57 -18.49
C THR A 83 10.06 25.69 -17.25
N LYS A 84 10.95 24.69 -17.29
CA LYS A 84 11.22 23.81 -16.13
C LYS A 84 11.83 24.58 -14.97
N SER A 85 12.84 25.41 -15.22
CA SER A 85 13.48 26.23 -14.18
C SER A 85 12.45 27.13 -13.50
N LYS A 86 11.63 27.85 -14.27
CA LYS A 86 10.57 28.71 -13.71
C LYS A 86 9.56 27.93 -12.88
N ALA A 87 9.15 26.74 -13.32
CA ALA A 87 8.23 25.90 -12.57
C ALA A 87 8.84 25.43 -11.23
N LEU A 88 10.11 25.05 -11.22
CA LEU A 88 10.85 24.64 -10.03
C LEU A 88 11.05 25.80 -9.06
N ASP A 89 11.34 27.01 -9.56
CA ASP A 89 11.44 28.22 -8.75
C ASP A 89 10.11 28.59 -8.11
N ASN A 90 9.00 28.49 -8.84
CA ASN A 90 7.65 28.70 -8.29
C ASN A 90 7.33 27.71 -7.16
N ILE A 91 7.71 26.43 -7.34
CA ILE A 91 7.57 25.41 -6.29
C ILE A 91 8.45 25.72 -5.07
N ARG A 92 9.67 26.22 -5.27
CA ARG A 92 10.55 26.63 -4.15
C ARG A 92 10.00 27.87 -3.43
N GLN A 93 9.37 28.77 -4.16
CA GLN A 93 8.75 29.96 -3.56
C GLN A 93 7.52 29.58 -2.73
N ILE A 94 6.66 28.69 -3.22
CA ILE A 94 5.45 28.29 -2.50
C ILE A 94 5.76 27.51 -1.21
N THR A 95 6.91 26.83 -1.13
CA THR A 95 7.33 26.17 0.12
C THR A 95 7.70 27.14 1.24
N GLN A 96 7.89 28.42 0.92
CA GLN A 96 8.09 29.49 1.91
C GLN A 96 6.78 30.02 2.48
N ASP A 97 5.62 29.63 1.94
CA ASP A 97 4.33 29.96 2.53
C ASP A 97 4.22 29.26 3.90
N ASP A 98 3.86 30.04 4.93
CA ASP A 98 3.82 29.57 6.32
C ASP A 98 2.90 28.37 6.49
N LEU A 99 1.77 28.32 5.78
CA LEU A 99 0.82 27.23 5.88
C LEU A 99 1.43 25.94 5.33
N VAL A 100 2.08 26.02 4.18
CA VAL A 100 2.74 24.85 3.56
C VAL A 100 3.89 24.38 4.43
N ASN A 101 4.76 25.30 4.85
CA ASN A 101 5.96 25.00 5.62
C ASN A 101 5.64 24.26 6.92
N GLN A 102 4.63 24.72 7.65
CA GLN A 102 4.21 24.13 8.93
C GLN A 102 3.60 22.72 8.79
N ASN A 103 3.10 22.35 7.61
CA ASN A 103 2.39 21.08 7.38
C ASN A 103 3.23 20.05 6.62
N LEU A 104 4.38 20.42 6.06
CA LEU A 104 5.33 19.49 5.43
C LEU A 104 6.00 18.60 6.48
N SER A 105 6.23 17.34 6.12
CA SER A 105 7.08 16.46 6.92
C SER A 105 8.55 16.86 6.79
N ALA A 106 9.39 16.40 7.71
CA ALA A 106 10.83 16.66 7.63
C ALA A 106 11.45 16.09 6.35
N LYS A 107 11.00 14.90 5.93
CA LYS A 107 11.48 14.27 4.69
C LYS A 107 11.04 15.06 3.46
N GLU A 108 9.80 15.51 3.41
CA GLU A 108 9.26 16.28 2.29
C GLU A 108 9.92 17.64 2.17
N MET A 109 10.12 18.34 3.30
CA MET A 109 10.84 19.61 3.34
C MET A 109 12.27 19.45 2.81
N ARG A 110 12.98 18.41 3.26
CA ARG A 110 14.32 18.10 2.76
C ARG A 110 14.33 17.92 1.24
N LEU A 111 13.38 17.17 0.70
CA LEU A 111 13.28 16.92 -0.74
C LEU A 111 12.98 18.20 -1.54
N LEU A 112 12.10 19.06 -1.03
CA LEU A 112 11.72 20.32 -1.69
C LEU A 112 12.84 21.37 -1.66
N GLN A 113 13.77 21.27 -0.71
CA GLN A 113 14.93 22.14 -0.60
C GLN A 113 16.17 21.67 -1.38
N GLN A 114 16.15 20.46 -1.95
CA GLN A 114 17.25 19.96 -2.78
C GLN A 114 17.43 20.78 -4.07
N GLU A 115 18.63 20.66 -4.66
CA GLU A 115 18.95 21.30 -5.94
C GLU A 115 18.10 20.72 -7.08
N ASP A 116 17.82 21.55 -8.08
CA ASP A 116 17.00 21.19 -9.23
C ASP A 116 17.66 20.09 -10.06
N GLY A 117 16.95 18.99 -10.29
CA GLY A 117 17.49 17.83 -11.01
C GLY A 117 18.28 16.85 -10.14
N SER A 118 18.51 17.17 -8.87
CA SER A 118 19.41 16.40 -7.99
C SER A 118 18.74 15.20 -7.32
N TRP A 119 17.42 15.03 -7.45
CA TRP A 119 16.72 13.89 -6.82
C TRP A 119 17.29 12.57 -7.32
N ASN A 120 17.70 11.67 -6.43
CA ASN A 120 18.17 10.35 -6.83
C ASN A 120 17.00 9.37 -7.03
N ARG A 121 17.30 8.08 -7.26
CA ARG A 121 16.27 7.07 -7.47
C ARG A 121 15.41 6.86 -6.22
N GLU A 122 16.03 6.93 -5.05
CA GLU A 122 15.38 6.76 -3.76
C GLU A 122 14.47 7.95 -3.43
N ASP A 123 14.89 9.17 -3.78
CA ASP A 123 14.10 10.40 -3.63
C ASP A 123 12.84 10.36 -4.55
N LEU A 124 12.94 9.70 -5.72
CA LEU A 124 11.82 9.51 -6.64
C LEU A 124 10.78 8.47 -6.17
N ASP A 125 11.04 7.73 -5.09
CA ASP A 125 10.08 6.77 -4.50
C ASP A 125 8.83 7.45 -3.95
N VAL A 126 8.80 8.78 -3.83
CA VAL A 126 7.62 9.57 -3.44
C VAL A 126 6.45 9.49 -4.43
N HIS A 127 6.64 8.87 -5.61
CA HIS A 127 5.58 8.70 -6.60
C HIS A 127 4.31 8.02 -6.06
N GLY A 128 4.45 7.10 -5.08
CA GLY A 128 3.31 6.42 -4.47
C GLY A 128 2.38 7.36 -3.69
N HIS A 129 2.83 8.57 -3.33
CA HIS A 129 1.96 9.58 -2.71
C HIS A 129 0.80 10.05 -3.59
N TRP A 130 0.79 9.75 -4.89
CA TRP A 130 -0.41 9.89 -5.73
C TRP A 130 -1.61 9.16 -5.13
N GLU A 131 -1.37 7.97 -4.58
CA GLU A 131 -2.42 7.13 -3.99
C GLU A 131 -2.90 7.72 -2.66
N SER A 132 -1.98 8.21 -1.83
CA SER A 132 -2.34 8.90 -0.59
C SER A 132 -3.12 10.19 -0.86
N LEU A 133 -2.71 10.99 -1.85
CA LEU A 133 -3.43 12.20 -2.27
C LEU A 133 -4.86 11.86 -2.73
N GLY A 134 -5.02 10.78 -3.50
CA GLY A 134 -6.32 10.29 -3.92
C GLY A 134 -7.26 9.98 -2.75
N ILE A 135 -6.76 9.34 -1.70
CA ILE A 135 -7.55 9.06 -0.47
C ILE A 135 -7.91 10.35 0.27
N LEU A 136 -6.98 11.30 0.42
CA LEU A 136 -7.27 12.60 1.07
C LEU A 136 -8.35 13.37 0.31
N LEU A 137 -8.25 13.45 -1.02
CA LEU A 137 -9.25 14.12 -1.86
C LEU A 137 -10.58 13.37 -1.91
N TRP A 138 -10.57 12.04 -1.83
CA TRP A 138 -11.79 11.26 -1.71
C TRP A 138 -12.50 11.52 -0.38
N THR A 139 -11.74 11.66 0.70
CA THR A 139 -12.25 12.00 2.04
C THR A 139 -12.90 13.38 2.05
N LEU A 140 -12.29 14.34 1.37
CA LEU A 140 -12.85 15.68 1.11
C LEU A 140 -13.95 15.69 0.04
N SER A 141 -14.41 14.53 -0.44
CA SER A 141 -15.40 14.36 -1.53
C SER A 141 -15.09 15.14 -2.82
N ARG A 142 -13.81 15.47 -3.06
CA ARG A 142 -13.32 16.08 -4.31
C ARG A 142 -13.05 15.02 -5.38
N GLN A 143 -12.71 13.82 -4.94
CA GLN A 143 -12.60 12.64 -5.77
C GLN A 143 -13.80 11.72 -5.50
N PRO A 144 -14.65 11.40 -6.49
CA PRO A 144 -15.94 10.73 -6.25
C PRO A 144 -15.78 9.28 -5.81
N THR A 145 -14.80 8.56 -6.35
CA THR A 145 -14.59 7.14 -6.11
C THR A 145 -13.11 6.83 -5.90
N ILE A 146 -12.83 5.80 -5.09
CA ILE A 146 -11.52 5.17 -5.01
C ILE A 146 -11.48 4.11 -6.12
N PRO A 147 -10.49 4.15 -7.04
CA PRO A 147 -10.35 3.11 -8.06
C PRO A 147 -10.01 1.77 -7.40
N PRO A 148 -10.21 0.63 -8.08
CA PRO A 148 -9.78 -0.67 -7.57
C PRO A 148 -8.30 -0.68 -7.17
N TYR A 149 -7.88 -1.60 -6.29
CA TYR A 149 -6.49 -1.66 -5.80
C TYR A 149 -5.49 -2.23 -6.81
N TYR A 150 -5.96 -2.55 -8.02
CA TYR A 150 -5.15 -2.85 -9.19
C TYR A 150 -5.13 -1.72 -10.23
N GLU A 151 -5.73 -0.57 -9.90
CA GLU A 151 -5.74 0.63 -10.73
C GLU A 151 -5.23 1.84 -9.92
N MET A 152 -4.32 2.61 -10.51
CA MET A 152 -3.82 3.84 -9.89
C MET A 152 -4.85 4.97 -10.00
N PHE A 153 -4.78 5.96 -9.11
CA PHE A 153 -5.53 7.19 -9.34
C PHE A 153 -5.05 7.92 -10.59
N SER A 154 -6.00 8.44 -11.36
CA SER A 154 -5.71 9.30 -12.52
C SER A 154 -5.08 10.63 -12.07
N ARG A 155 -3.76 10.76 -12.24
CA ARG A 155 -2.99 11.95 -11.86
C ARG A 155 -3.59 13.28 -12.35
N PRO A 156 -4.01 13.43 -13.62
CA PRO A 156 -4.62 14.69 -14.07
C PRO A 156 -5.92 15.05 -13.33
N LYS A 157 -6.74 14.05 -13.00
CA LYS A 157 -7.98 14.24 -12.24
C LYS A 157 -7.67 14.68 -10.81
N LEU A 158 -6.66 14.08 -10.17
CA LEU A 158 -6.22 14.49 -8.84
C LEU A 158 -5.70 15.93 -8.83
N PHE A 159 -4.82 16.29 -9.78
CA PHE A 159 -4.32 17.66 -9.92
C PHE A 159 -5.47 18.66 -10.03
N ASN A 160 -6.41 18.41 -10.95
CA ASN A 160 -7.55 19.29 -11.19
C ASN A 160 -8.51 19.36 -9.98
N ALA A 161 -8.66 18.26 -9.24
CA ALA A 161 -9.51 18.20 -8.05
C ALA A 161 -9.00 19.05 -6.88
N THR A 162 -7.68 19.30 -6.81
CA THR A 162 -7.10 20.25 -5.83
C THR A 162 -7.32 21.71 -6.24
N GLY A 163 -7.22 22.02 -7.54
CA GLY A 163 -7.17 23.40 -8.03
C GLY A 163 -5.93 24.18 -7.59
N VAL A 164 -4.97 23.54 -6.91
CA VAL A 164 -3.74 24.18 -6.43
C VAL A 164 -2.75 24.33 -7.58
N LEU A 165 -2.34 25.57 -7.82
CA LEU A 165 -1.35 25.95 -8.81
C LEU A 165 -0.09 26.47 -8.11
N PRO A 166 1.08 25.79 -8.22
CA PRO A 166 2.30 26.21 -7.53
C PRO A 166 2.77 27.64 -7.85
N ALA A 167 2.40 28.18 -9.01
CA ALA A 167 2.72 29.55 -9.40
C ALA A 167 1.82 30.61 -8.74
N VAL A 168 0.73 30.21 -8.08
CA VAL A 168 -0.27 31.13 -7.50
C VAL A 168 -0.58 30.68 -6.06
N PRO A 169 0.20 31.13 -5.06
CA PRO A 169 0.06 30.71 -3.66
C PRO A 169 -1.36 30.83 -3.09
N GLN A 170 -2.11 31.85 -3.53
CA GLN A 170 -3.51 32.07 -3.14
C GLN A 170 -4.41 30.84 -3.39
N THR A 171 -4.12 30.03 -4.41
CA THR A 171 -4.91 28.83 -4.72
C THR A 171 -4.87 27.77 -3.62
N ILE A 172 -3.81 27.73 -2.79
CA ILE A 172 -3.72 26.86 -1.61
C ILE A 172 -4.73 27.31 -0.54
N HIS A 173 -4.71 28.61 -0.24
CA HIS A 173 -5.61 29.20 0.76
C HIS A 173 -7.06 29.01 0.34
N ASP A 174 -7.37 29.21 -0.94
CA ASP A 174 -8.71 28.98 -1.49
C ASP A 174 -9.13 27.52 -1.39
N PHE A 175 -8.24 26.57 -1.72
CA PHE A 175 -8.51 25.14 -1.60
C PHE A 175 -8.86 24.73 -0.16
N ILE A 176 -8.07 25.20 0.81
CA ILE A 176 -8.28 24.89 2.23
C ILE A 176 -9.55 25.55 2.77
N ALA A 177 -9.78 26.81 2.40
CA ALA A 177 -10.99 27.54 2.79
C ALA A 177 -12.25 26.83 2.26
N GLN A 178 -12.24 26.36 1.02
CA GLN A 178 -13.36 25.60 0.46
C GLN A 178 -13.56 24.24 1.16
N ALA A 179 -12.48 23.54 1.53
CA ALA A 179 -12.58 22.28 2.27
C ALA A 179 -13.28 22.47 3.63
N ASN A 180 -13.03 23.59 4.31
CA ASN A 180 -13.68 23.94 5.58
C ASN A 180 -15.17 24.28 5.45
N GLN A 181 -15.60 24.77 4.28
CA GLN A 181 -17.02 25.06 4.03
C GLN A 181 -17.84 23.78 3.80
N GLN A 182 -17.17 22.66 3.51
CA GLN A 182 -17.82 21.41 3.21
C GLN A 182 -18.31 20.72 4.49
N LYS A 183 -19.63 20.69 4.67
CA LYS A 183 -20.27 20.34 5.95
C LYS A 183 -20.13 18.87 6.37
N SER A 184 -19.79 17.95 5.48
CA SER A 184 -19.61 16.55 5.90
C SER A 184 -18.56 15.82 5.07
N PRO A 185 -17.57 15.18 5.73
CA PRO A 185 -16.81 14.11 5.11
C PRO A 185 -17.75 12.93 4.81
N ARG A 186 -17.28 12.00 3.99
CA ARG A 186 -18.01 10.81 3.52
C ARG A 186 -18.89 10.16 4.59
N SER A 187 -19.97 9.50 4.15
CA SER A 187 -20.85 8.80 5.09
C SER A 187 -20.05 7.76 5.90
N PRO A 188 -20.37 7.53 7.20
CA PRO A 188 -19.63 6.57 8.02
C PRO A 188 -19.52 5.19 7.39
N HIS A 189 -20.58 4.73 6.71
CA HIS A 189 -20.60 3.46 6.00
C HIS A 189 -19.60 3.41 4.82
N GLU A 190 -19.57 4.44 3.96
CA GLU A 190 -18.58 4.53 2.88
C GLU A 190 -17.15 4.58 3.42
N TRP A 191 -16.96 5.32 4.52
CA TRP A 191 -15.68 5.44 5.20
C TRP A 191 -15.17 4.09 5.74
N HIS A 192 -16.00 3.37 6.50
CA HIS A 192 -15.64 2.06 7.04
C HIS A 192 -15.37 1.05 5.93
N ARG A 193 -16.23 1.01 4.91
CA ARG A 193 -16.04 0.11 3.77
C ARG A 193 -14.72 0.38 3.04
N ALA A 194 -14.34 1.65 2.87
CA ALA A 194 -13.08 2.01 2.22
C ALA A 194 -11.86 1.58 3.05
N ILE A 195 -11.93 1.71 4.38
CA ILE A 195 -10.88 1.22 5.30
C ILE A 195 -10.78 -0.30 5.22
N ASP A 196 -11.88 -1.04 5.30
CA ASP A 196 -11.86 -2.51 5.26
C ASP A 196 -11.27 -3.03 3.94
N MET A 197 -11.58 -2.37 2.83
CA MET A 197 -10.98 -2.66 1.53
C MET A 197 -9.47 -2.37 1.53
N ALA A 198 -9.05 -1.22 2.09
CA ALA A 198 -7.63 -0.88 2.22
C ALA A 198 -6.85 -1.92 3.04
N GLU A 199 -7.41 -2.34 4.16
CA GLU A 199 -6.82 -3.38 5.02
C GLU A 199 -6.70 -4.71 4.30
N ALA A 200 -7.73 -5.12 3.54
CA ALA A 200 -7.71 -6.39 2.82
C ALA A 200 -6.57 -6.45 1.79
N TRP A 201 -6.42 -5.40 1.00
CA TRP A 201 -5.33 -5.32 0.00
C TRP A 201 -3.96 -5.12 0.66
N TYR A 202 -3.88 -4.34 1.74
CA TYR A 202 -2.65 -4.19 2.52
C TYR A 202 -2.18 -5.51 3.12
N TRP A 203 -3.10 -6.26 3.73
CA TRP A 203 -2.83 -7.59 4.25
C TRP A 203 -2.38 -8.53 3.14
N ARG A 204 -3.08 -8.56 1.99
CA ARG A 204 -2.71 -9.46 0.90
C ARG A 204 -1.32 -9.17 0.34
N SER A 205 -0.97 -7.90 0.14
CA SER A 205 0.38 -7.52 -0.29
C SER A 205 1.44 -7.92 0.73
N SER A 206 1.12 -7.88 2.03
CA SER A 206 2.01 -8.31 3.10
C SER A 206 2.15 -9.84 3.17
N ALA A 207 1.06 -10.57 2.90
CA ALA A 207 1.08 -12.02 2.80
C ALA A 207 1.95 -12.52 1.63
N GLN A 208 2.11 -11.72 0.56
CA GLN A 208 3.05 -12.05 -0.52
C GLN A 208 4.49 -12.17 -0.01
N ARG A 209 4.94 -11.22 0.83
CA ARG A 209 6.29 -11.30 1.43
C ARG A 209 6.50 -12.55 2.27
N LEU A 210 5.43 -13.05 2.90
CA LEU A 210 5.45 -14.29 3.67
C LEU A 210 5.51 -15.53 2.77
N LEU A 211 4.86 -15.50 1.60
CA LEU A 211 5.00 -16.53 0.58
C LEU A 211 6.42 -16.56 0.02
N ASP A 212 6.99 -15.39 -0.31
CA ASP A 212 8.35 -15.29 -0.82
C ASP A 212 9.35 -15.84 0.22
N ALA A 213 9.20 -15.46 1.49
CA ALA A 213 10.00 -16.00 2.59
C ALA A 213 9.82 -17.52 2.77
N ARG A 214 8.59 -18.04 2.57
CA ARG A 214 8.31 -19.48 2.63
C ARG A 214 9.04 -20.24 1.52
N GLU A 215 9.05 -19.69 0.30
CA GLU A 215 9.76 -20.23 -0.86
C GLU A 215 11.28 -20.22 -0.64
N GLU A 216 11.84 -19.11 -0.16
CA GLU A 216 13.27 -18.98 0.17
C GLU A 216 13.74 -20.01 1.21
N LEU A 217 12.85 -20.42 2.11
CA LEU A 217 13.11 -21.45 3.12
C LEU A 217 12.92 -22.89 2.61
N GLY A 218 12.53 -23.07 1.34
CA GLY A 218 12.31 -24.38 0.72
C GLY A 218 11.11 -25.14 1.29
N LEU A 219 10.15 -24.45 1.93
CA LEU A 219 8.99 -25.08 2.57
C LEU A 219 7.96 -25.64 1.58
N ASP A 220 8.17 -25.44 0.28
CA ASP A 220 7.27 -25.85 -0.81
C ASP A 220 7.60 -27.25 -1.35
N HIS A 221 8.83 -27.73 -1.16
CA HIS A 221 9.33 -28.96 -1.79
C HIS A 221 9.17 -30.24 -0.95
N GLY A 222 8.20 -30.30 -0.04
CA GLY A 222 7.75 -31.55 0.57
C GLY A 222 8.71 -32.26 1.54
N ASP A 223 9.99 -31.87 1.61
CA ASP A 223 10.98 -32.46 2.52
C ASP A 223 10.85 -31.89 3.95
N ALA A 224 9.66 -32.05 4.52
CA ALA A 224 9.26 -31.49 5.81
C ALA A 224 10.13 -31.98 6.99
N ASN A 225 10.86 -33.08 6.80
CA ASN A 225 11.69 -33.70 7.82
C ASN A 225 13.16 -33.27 7.79
N ASN A 226 13.58 -32.49 6.78
CA ASN A 226 14.95 -32.04 6.70
C ASN A 226 15.02 -30.58 6.24
N PRO A 227 14.70 -29.60 7.12
CA PRO A 227 15.02 -28.20 6.89
C PRO A 227 16.55 -28.01 6.99
N HIS A 228 17.33 -28.74 6.19
CA HIS A 228 18.65 -28.29 5.84
C HIS A 228 18.44 -27.09 4.93
N LEU A 229 18.35 -25.93 5.58
CA LEU A 229 18.59 -24.62 5.00
C LEU A 229 19.98 -24.66 4.35
N GLN A 230 20.08 -25.22 3.16
CA GLN A 230 21.21 -25.03 2.28
C GLN A 230 21.08 -23.60 1.78
N ALA A 231 21.40 -22.64 2.67
CA ALA A 231 21.60 -21.27 2.29
C ALA A 231 22.57 -21.27 1.11
N SER A 232 22.06 -20.84 -0.05
CA SER A 232 22.82 -20.71 -1.29
C SER A 232 24.22 -20.19 -0.98
N PRO A 233 25.27 -20.80 -1.54
CA PRO A 233 26.65 -20.46 -1.21
C PRO A 233 26.95 -19.03 -1.67
N THR A 234 26.74 -18.04 -0.82
CA THR A 234 27.33 -16.73 -0.96
C THR A 234 28.81 -16.86 -0.65
N MET A 235 29.63 -16.63 -1.67
CA MET A 235 31.09 -16.67 -1.60
C MET A 235 31.60 -15.64 -0.57
N GLY A 236 32.05 -16.12 0.60
CA GLY A 236 33.03 -15.39 1.42
C GLY A 236 32.64 -14.86 2.80
N GLY A 237 31.47 -15.17 3.38
CA GLY A 237 31.08 -14.71 4.72
C GLY A 237 30.64 -15.84 5.65
N GLU A 238 31.08 -15.81 6.92
CA GLU A 238 30.65 -16.74 7.97
C GLU A 238 29.11 -16.87 8.01
N LYS A 239 28.61 -18.09 7.79
CA LYS A 239 27.18 -18.39 7.82
C LYS A 239 26.70 -18.41 9.27
N VAL A 240 26.15 -17.30 9.74
CA VAL A 240 25.38 -17.29 10.99
C VAL A 240 24.07 -18.02 10.73
N HIS A 241 24.01 -19.31 11.08
CA HIS A 241 22.79 -20.10 11.05
C HIS A 241 21.83 -19.61 12.14
N GLN A 242 21.01 -18.61 11.84
CA GLN A 242 19.90 -18.25 12.72
C GLN A 242 18.86 -19.36 12.67
N LYS A 243 18.68 -20.07 13.78
CA LYS A 243 17.62 -21.08 13.92
C LYS A 243 16.26 -20.38 13.92
N ILE A 244 15.46 -20.62 12.89
CA ILE A 244 14.10 -20.10 12.80
C ILE A 244 13.20 -20.86 13.79
N PRO A 245 12.41 -20.18 14.64
CA PRO A 245 11.53 -20.85 15.58
C PRO A 245 10.51 -21.77 14.88
N PRO A 246 10.20 -22.96 15.43
CA PRO A 246 9.21 -23.88 14.85
C PRO A 246 7.81 -23.27 14.68
N SER A 247 7.43 -22.33 15.55
CA SER A 247 6.18 -21.58 15.46
C SER A 247 6.08 -20.75 14.17
N VAL A 248 7.19 -20.13 13.76
CA VAL A 248 7.27 -19.35 12.51
C VAL A 248 7.14 -20.27 11.31
N ILE A 249 7.79 -21.44 11.33
CA ILE A 249 7.66 -22.43 10.25
C ILE A 249 6.21 -22.94 10.14
N LYS A 250 5.57 -23.27 11.27
CA LYS A 250 4.14 -23.67 11.31
C LYS A 250 3.25 -22.57 10.73
N PHE A 251 3.51 -21.32 11.10
CA PHE A 251 2.79 -20.16 10.60
C PHE A 251 2.96 -19.99 9.08
N LEU A 252 4.20 -20.00 8.57
CA LEU A 252 4.49 -19.87 7.14
C LEU A 252 3.82 -20.96 6.30
N LYS A 253 3.82 -22.21 6.79
CA LYS A 253 3.10 -23.33 6.15
C LYS A 253 1.59 -23.10 6.05
N GLY A 254 1.00 -22.34 6.96
CA GLY A 254 -0.43 -22.00 6.96
C GLY A 254 -0.83 -20.85 6.03
N ILE A 255 0.13 -20.06 5.51
CA ILE A 255 -0.17 -18.86 4.72
C ILE A 255 -1.00 -19.13 3.44
N PRO A 256 -0.75 -20.19 2.65
CA PRO A 256 -1.59 -20.46 1.47
C PRO A 256 -3.06 -20.68 1.82
N GLN A 257 -3.33 -21.44 2.89
CA GLN A 257 -4.70 -21.65 3.39
C GLN A 257 -5.30 -20.35 3.94
N ALA A 258 -4.48 -19.51 4.56
CA ALA A 258 -4.89 -18.18 5.03
C ALA A 258 -5.40 -17.30 3.88
N ILE A 259 -4.63 -17.24 2.80
CA ILE A 259 -4.98 -16.47 1.61
C ILE A 259 -6.27 -17.02 0.98
N ALA A 260 -6.42 -18.35 0.91
CA ALA A 260 -7.62 -19.00 0.39
C ALA A 260 -8.90 -18.64 1.16
N GLN A 261 -8.81 -18.57 2.49
CA GLN A 261 -9.94 -18.20 3.34
C GLN A 261 -10.20 -16.70 3.33
N ALA A 262 -9.15 -15.88 3.38
CA ALA A 262 -9.24 -14.43 3.30
C ALA A 262 -9.85 -13.98 1.96
N SER A 263 -9.47 -14.59 0.83
CA SER A 263 -10.03 -14.27 -0.48
C SER A 263 -11.51 -14.61 -0.60
N LEU A 264 -11.94 -15.73 -0.01
CA LEU A 264 -13.36 -16.12 0.06
C LEU A 264 -14.17 -15.08 0.86
N LEU A 265 -13.74 -14.79 2.09
CA LEU A 265 -14.44 -13.86 2.96
C LEU A 265 -14.44 -12.43 2.39
N ALA A 266 -13.33 -11.98 1.80
CA ALA A 266 -13.23 -10.67 1.16
C ALA A 266 -14.18 -10.55 -0.04
N LYS A 267 -14.38 -11.63 -0.81
CA LYS A 267 -15.37 -11.66 -1.90
C LYS A 267 -16.80 -11.61 -1.36
N GLU A 268 -17.10 -12.40 -0.33
CA GLU A 268 -18.43 -12.42 0.32
C GLU A 268 -18.80 -11.05 0.92
N GLN A 269 -17.83 -10.33 1.46
CA GLN A 269 -18.00 -8.99 2.02
C GLN A 269 -17.93 -7.87 0.95
N GLY A 270 -17.66 -8.21 -0.31
CA GLY A 270 -17.53 -7.23 -1.39
C GLY A 270 -16.36 -6.25 -1.21
N LEU A 271 -15.26 -6.72 -0.58
CA LEU A 271 -13.98 -6.01 -0.43
C LEU A 271 -13.05 -6.22 -1.63
N ILE A 272 -13.24 -7.33 -2.36
CA ILE A 272 -12.57 -7.59 -3.64
C ILE A 272 -13.60 -7.82 -4.73
N THR A 273 -13.26 -7.42 -5.96
CA THR A 273 -14.14 -7.59 -7.12
C THR A 273 -14.26 -9.05 -7.51
N GLU A 274 -13.14 -9.78 -7.56
CA GLU A 274 -13.10 -11.17 -8.02
C GLU A 274 -12.18 -12.05 -7.17
N ARG A 275 -12.49 -13.35 -7.09
CA ARG A 275 -11.67 -14.39 -6.47
C ARG A 275 -11.24 -15.36 -7.56
N VAL A 276 -9.93 -15.56 -7.72
CA VAL A 276 -9.36 -16.43 -8.76
C VAL A 276 -8.41 -17.42 -8.10
N GLU A 277 -8.62 -18.72 -8.33
CA GLU A 277 -7.76 -19.79 -7.80
C GLU A 277 -7.42 -19.67 -6.30
N ASP A 278 -8.43 -19.40 -5.49
CA ASP A 278 -8.29 -19.17 -4.04
C ASP A 278 -7.47 -17.93 -3.66
N ASP A 279 -7.28 -16.97 -4.56
CA ASP A 279 -6.56 -15.73 -4.30
C ASP A 279 -7.39 -14.49 -4.69
N PHE A 280 -6.86 -13.31 -4.38
CA PHE A 280 -7.39 -12.01 -4.79
C PHE A 280 -7.27 -11.88 -6.31
N GLY A 281 -8.38 -11.68 -6.99
CA GLY A 281 -8.42 -11.45 -8.44
C GLY A 281 -7.96 -10.04 -8.78
N VAL A 282 -7.05 -9.94 -9.75
CA VAL A 282 -6.55 -8.69 -10.32
C VAL A 282 -6.88 -8.64 -11.80
N GLU A 283 -7.50 -7.54 -12.23
CA GLU A 283 -7.79 -7.30 -13.63
C GLU A 283 -6.50 -6.96 -14.39
N SER A 284 -6.11 -7.83 -15.31
CA SER A 284 -4.84 -7.71 -16.06
C SER A 284 -4.76 -6.44 -16.91
N ALA A 285 -5.84 -6.09 -17.63
CA ALA A 285 -5.87 -4.91 -18.49
C ALA A 285 -5.65 -3.62 -17.68
N ALA A 286 -6.30 -3.50 -16.53
CA ALA A 286 -6.14 -2.37 -15.63
C ALA A 286 -4.71 -2.30 -15.05
N LEU A 287 -4.16 -3.44 -14.59
CA LEU A 287 -2.80 -3.49 -14.03
C LEU A 287 -1.75 -3.08 -15.06
N TYR A 288 -1.78 -3.68 -16.25
CA TYR A 288 -0.77 -3.44 -17.29
C TYR A 288 -0.99 -2.11 -18.04
N GLY A 289 -2.20 -1.56 -18.01
CA GLY A 289 -2.44 -0.17 -18.40
C GLY A 289 -1.62 0.83 -17.58
N ASN A 290 -1.39 0.55 -16.29
CA ASN A 290 -0.59 1.42 -15.41
C ASN A 290 0.92 1.29 -15.62
N LEU A 291 1.41 0.10 -15.98
CA LEU A 291 2.84 -0.15 -16.19
C LEU A 291 3.34 0.30 -17.57
N GLY A 292 2.44 0.74 -18.45
CA GLY A 292 2.69 0.86 -19.88
C GLY A 292 2.64 -0.52 -20.53
N GLN A 293 2.15 -0.59 -21.78
CA GLN A 293 1.93 -1.89 -22.42
C GLN A 293 3.19 -2.77 -22.38
N PRO A 294 3.09 -4.03 -21.91
CA PRO A 294 4.20 -4.94 -21.95
C PRO A 294 4.63 -5.09 -23.42
N LYS A 295 5.92 -4.88 -23.70
CA LYS A 295 6.51 -4.88 -25.05
C LYS A 295 6.25 -6.16 -25.88
N ASN A 296 5.66 -7.19 -25.28
CA ASN A 296 5.47 -8.51 -25.86
C ASN A 296 3.99 -8.90 -26.08
N ILE A 297 3.01 -8.02 -25.86
CA ILE A 297 1.67 -8.30 -26.38
C ILE A 297 1.72 -8.00 -27.88
N PRO A 298 1.56 -9.00 -28.77
CA PRO A 298 1.55 -8.74 -30.20
C PRO A 298 0.44 -7.74 -30.50
N LEU A 299 0.85 -6.55 -30.93
CA LEU A 299 -0.03 -5.56 -31.54
C LEU A 299 -0.56 -6.20 -32.82
N ASN A 300 -1.74 -6.81 -32.73
CA ASN A 300 -2.53 -7.05 -33.93
C ASN A 300 -2.89 -5.66 -34.47
N ASP A 301 -2.25 -5.29 -35.59
CA ASP A 301 -2.38 -4.00 -36.28
C ASP A 301 -3.76 -3.81 -36.96
N ASP A 302 -4.67 -4.77 -36.75
CA ASP A 302 -6.06 -4.64 -37.13
C ASP A 302 -6.79 -3.75 -36.12
N SER A 303 -6.79 -2.46 -36.45
CA SER A 303 -7.50 -1.32 -35.86
C SER A 303 -9.00 -1.48 -35.52
N SER A 304 -9.55 -2.69 -35.57
CA SER A 304 -10.75 -3.04 -34.81
C SER A 304 -10.34 -3.21 -33.35
N ALA A 305 -10.60 -2.20 -32.53
CA ALA A 305 -10.56 -2.29 -31.07
C ALA A 305 -11.63 -3.29 -30.59
N MET A 306 -11.39 -4.60 -30.80
CA MET A 306 -12.11 -5.62 -30.07
C MET A 306 -11.73 -5.41 -28.61
N GLU A 307 -12.73 -5.03 -27.82
CA GLU A 307 -12.64 -5.08 -26.36
C GLU A 307 -12.14 -6.48 -26.00
N GLN A 308 -10.88 -6.58 -25.58
CA GLN A 308 -10.37 -7.84 -25.10
C GLN A 308 -11.17 -8.22 -23.86
N PRO A 309 -11.61 -9.48 -23.74
CA PRO A 309 -12.38 -9.90 -22.58
C PRO A 309 -11.58 -9.65 -21.31
N ILE A 310 -12.25 -9.12 -20.29
CA ILE A 310 -11.67 -8.85 -18.97
C ILE A 310 -11.06 -10.15 -18.47
N THR A 311 -9.73 -10.16 -18.33
CA THR A 311 -8.98 -11.32 -17.86
C THR A 311 -8.51 -11.07 -16.44
N TRP A 312 -8.97 -11.91 -15.52
CA TRP A 312 -8.62 -11.87 -14.11
C TRP A 312 -7.48 -12.84 -13.81
N LEU A 313 -6.46 -12.35 -13.11
CA LEU A 313 -5.31 -13.13 -12.68
C LEU A 313 -5.31 -13.27 -11.16
N PRO A 314 -4.93 -14.42 -10.59
CA PRO A 314 -4.72 -14.54 -9.15
C PRO A 314 -3.48 -13.74 -8.75
N TYR A 315 -3.57 -12.97 -7.65
CA TYR A 315 -2.53 -12.06 -7.18
C TYR A 315 -1.13 -12.68 -7.17
N ARG A 316 -0.98 -13.92 -6.67
CA ARG A 316 0.30 -14.64 -6.60
C ARG A 316 0.99 -14.89 -7.96
N THR A 317 0.27 -14.84 -9.08
CA THR A 317 0.84 -15.11 -10.42
C THR A 317 1.32 -13.86 -11.14
N ILE A 318 1.08 -12.69 -10.55
CA ILE A 318 1.48 -11.41 -11.11
C ILE A 318 3.01 -11.32 -11.08
N ASP A 319 3.58 -10.75 -12.12
CA ASP A 319 5.01 -10.53 -12.21
C ASP A 319 5.52 -9.57 -11.12
N ALA A 320 6.82 -9.61 -10.84
CA ALA A 320 7.42 -8.82 -9.76
C ALA A 320 7.15 -7.31 -9.86
N SER A 321 7.09 -6.74 -11.07
CA SER A 321 6.74 -5.32 -11.25
C SER A 321 5.28 -5.03 -10.90
N GLY A 322 4.36 -5.89 -11.35
CA GLY A 322 2.95 -5.78 -10.98
C GLY A 322 2.73 -5.95 -9.48
N LEU A 323 3.38 -6.93 -8.84
CA LEU A 323 3.32 -7.14 -7.39
C LEU A 323 3.83 -5.92 -6.61
N MET A 324 4.94 -5.33 -7.06
CA MET A 324 5.49 -4.12 -6.46
C MET A 324 4.50 -2.94 -6.58
N LEU A 325 3.88 -2.73 -7.75
CA LEU A 325 2.88 -1.69 -7.95
C LEU A 325 1.65 -1.90 -7.05
N LEU A 326 1.11 -3.13 -7.00
CA LEU A 326 -0.04 -3.45 -6.16
C LEU A 326 0.26 -3.24 -4.66
N ALA A 327 1.45 -3.65 -4.22
CA ALA A 327 1.91 -3.40 -2.87
C ALA A 327 2.02 -1.90 -2.59
N ASP A 328 2.55 -1.12 -3.54
CA ASP A 328 2.70 0.32 -3.40
C ASP A 328 1.35 1.04 -3.29
N ILE A 329 0.38 0.67 -4.13
CA ILE A 329 -1.01 1.16 -4.07
C ILE A 329 -1.62 0.85 -2.70
N ALA A 330 -1.55 -0.42 -2.27
CA ALA A 330 -2.14 -0.84 -1.00
C ALA A 330 -1.51 -0.12 0.19
N GLN A 331 -0.18 0.00 0.23
CA GLN A 331 0.58 0.65 1.30
C GLN A 331 0.27 2.14 1.40
N HIS A 332 0.28 2.88 0.29
CA HIS A 332 0.07 4.33 0.31
C HIS A 332 -1.39 4.72 0.60
N ARG A 333 -2.37 3.91 0.17
CA ARG A 333 -3.77 4.10 0.56
C ARG A 333 -3.96 3.80 2.05
N MET A 334 -3.38 2.71 2.55
CA MET A 334 -3.44 2.35 3.97
C MET A 334 -2.76 3.39 4.86
N LEU A 335 -1.61 3.94 4.43
CA LEU A 335 -0.92 5.04 5.12
C LEU A 335 -1.85 6.24 5.31
N ALA A 336 -2.54 6.66 4.26
CA ALA A 336 -3.48 7.78 4.32
C ALA A 336 -4.64 7.50 5.29
N PHE A 337 -5.26 6.32 5.23
CA PHE A 337 -6.31 5.93 6.17
C PHE A 337 -5.82 5.86 7.63
N SER A 338 -4.62 5.33 7.87
CA SER A 338 -4.02 5.28 9.20
C SER A 338 -3.77 6.69 9.76
N TRP A 339 -3.36 7.64 8.92
CA TRP A 339 -3.16 9.03 9.33
C TRP A 339 -4.49 9.75 9.61
N LEU A 340 -5.50 9.53 8.76
CA LEU A 340 -6.84 10.10 8.89
C LEU A 340 -7.57 9.63 10.16
N THR A 341 -7.31 8.39 10.57
CA THR A 341 -7.85 7.80 11.82
C THR A 341 -7.00 8.08 13.06
N GLY A 342 -5.87 8.79 12.91
CA GLY A 342 -4.94 9.10 14.00
C GLY A 342 -4.17 7.90 14.55
N LYS A 343 -4.21 6.74 13.86
CA LYS A 343 -3.38 5.57 14.22
C LYS A 343 -1.89 5.87 14.05
N ILE A 344 -1.56 6.69 13.07
CA ILE A 344 -0.24 7.28 12.90
C ILE A 344 -0.35 8.80 12.93
N ASN A 345 0.65 9.44 13.51
CA ASN A 345 0.77 10.91 13.53
C ASN A 345 1.90 11.39 12.60
N ASN A 346 2.90 10.55 12.37
CA ASN A 346 3.99 10.86 11.46
C ASN A 346 3.64 10.37 10.06
N TRP A 347 3.66 11.29 9.09
CA TRP A 347 3.41 10.95 7.69
C TRP A 347 4.54 10.12 7.07
N ASP A 348 5.76 10.26 7.59
CA ASP A 348 6.96 9.54 7.12
C ASP A 348 7.12 8.15 7.77
N GLU A 349 6.06 7.60 8.38
CA GLU A 349 6.10 6.29 9.02
C GLU A 349 6.35 5.17 8.00
N ASP A 350 7.01 4.09 8.45
CA ASP A 350 7.30 2.94 7.58
C ASP A 350 6.00 2.26 7.17
N ARG A 351 5.61 2.49 5.91
CA ARG A 351 4.40 1.94 5.29
C ARG A 351 4.35 0.41 5.29
N THR A 352 5.47 -0.28 5.50
CA THR A 352 5.52 -1.75 5.59
C THR A 352 5.15 -2.30 6.98
N GLN A 353 5.01 -1.41 7.99
CA GLN A 353 4.77 -1.76 9.40
C GLN A 353 3.49 -1.14 9.96
N LEU A 354 2.56 -0.73 9.09
CA LEU A 354 1.30 -0.12 9.51
C LEU A 354 0.45 -1.14 10.27
N GLN A 355 -0.06 -0.70 11.42
CA GLN A 355 -1.02 -1.48 12.19
C GLN A 355 -2.39 -1.47 11.50
N PRO A 356 -3.17 -2.56 11.58
CA PRO A 356 -4.57 -2.54 11.21
C PRO A 356 -5.33 -1.44 11.97
N ILE A 357 -6.20 -0.72 11.27
CA ILE A 357 -7.09 0.28 11.84
C ILE A 357 -8.21 -0.42 12.63
N ASN A 358 -8.75 -1.51 12.07
CA ASN A 358 -9.79 -2.37 12.62
C ASN A 358 -9.17 -3.69 13.13
N PRO A 359 -8.64 -3.72 14.37
CA PRO A 359 -8.01 -4.93 14.93
C PRO A 359 -8.99 -6.10 15.11
N VAL A 360 -10.30 -5.85 15.03
CA VAL A 360 -11.38 -6.82 15.23
C VAL A 360 -11.84 -7.46 13.92
N ASN A 361 -11.31 -7.05 12.76
CA ASN A 361 -11.63 -7.70 11.50
C ASN A 361 -11.16 -9.15 11.52
N SER A 362 -12.11 -10.04 11.83
CA SER A 362 -11.97 -11.49 11.96
C SER A 362 -11.36 -12.18 10.73
N LEU A 363 -11.32 -11.47 9.60
CA LEU A 363 -10.58 -11.84 8.39
C LEU A 363 -9.11 -12.16 8.66
N TRP A 364 -8.51 -11.52 9.68
CA TRP A 364 -7.05 -11.51 9.86
C TRP A 364 -6.58 -12.24 11.11
N ALA A 365 -7.49 -12.78 11.92
CA ALA A 365 -7.14 -13.52 13.12
C ALA A 365 -6.42 -14.82 12.72
N PRO A 366 -5.21 -15.10 13.23
CA PRO A 366 -4.46 -16.28 12.86
C PRO A 366 -5.27 -17.54 13.19
N PHE A 367 -5.23 -18.50 12.27
CA PHE A 367 -5.88 -19.82 12.36
C PHE A 367 -5.44 -20.56 13.62
N LEU A 368 -6.14 -20.33 14.73
CA LEU A 368 -6.23 -21.31 15.78
C LEU A 368 -7.24 -22.35 15.29
N SER A 369 -6.84 -23.14 14.29
CA SER A 369 -7.52 -24.40 14.02
C SER A 369 -7.61 -25.10 15.38
N LYS A 370 -8.82 -25.42 15.82
CA LYS A 370 -9.02 -26.36 16.93
C LYS A 370 -8.18 -27.57 16.57
N GLU A 371 -7.00 -27.72 17.20
CA GLU A 371 -6.27 -28.98 17.15
C GLU A 371 -7.30 -30.00 17.60
N GLY A 372 -7.60 -30.94 16.70
CA GLY A 372 -8.61 -31.94 16.91
C GLY A 372 -8.43 -32.49 18.31
N GLY A 373 -9.39 -32.18 19.18
CA GLY A 373 -9.58 -32.93 20.39
C GLY A 373 -9.71 -34.36 19.91
N ASN A 374 -8.67 -35.15 20.20
CA ASN A 374 -8.66 -36.56 19.93
C ASN A 374 -9.85 -37.10 20.73
N ASP A 375 -10.98 -37.34 20.06
CA ASP A 375 -12.07 -38.17 20.55
C ASP A 375 -11.53 -39.61 20.60
N SER A 376 -10.59 -39.83 21.52
CA SER A 376 -10.23 -41.15 22.03
C SER A 376 -10.97 -41.31 23.35
N ALA A 377 -12.29 -41.50 23.22
CA ALA A 377 -13.14 -42.06 24.24
C ALA A 377 -14.16 -42.97 23.53
N GLU A 378 -13.81 -44.25 23.44
CA GLU A 378 -14.69 -45.43 23.54
C GLU A 378 -14.01 -46.63 22.87
N HIS A 379 -13.22 -47.38 23.66
CA HIS A 379 -13.45 -48.81 23.91
C HIS A 379 -12.68 -49.29 25.14
#